data_AF-A0A961GMF9-F1
#
_entry.id   AF-A0A961GMF9-F1
#
_cell.length_a   1.000
_cell.length_b   1.000
_cell.length_c   1.000
_cell.angle_alpha   90.00
_cell.angle_beta   90.00
_cell.angle_gamma   90.00
#
_symmetry.space_group_name_H-M   'P 1'
#
loop_
_entity.id
_entity.type
_entity.pdbx_description
1 polymer ?
#
loop_
_entity_poly.entity_id
_entity_poly.type
_entity_poly.pdbx_seq_one_letter_code
_entity_poly.pdbx_strand_id
1 'polypeptide(L)'
;GELDADAVPDGVVVDHVARLVRWDVYAPFLPRRPVRFATVWRTEPLHPPHDRYLVGQTDAVHDLTLVDPPRSPVGDPVPQGDGRPRWLIVHAGPPDEVRHLADYAVDEARAEGLAPADIDLVVVTPHADVVGLPAAARLVAHVPAVDLYPTADRIVTGGGFNAVRQTEAWSDRHLVVPFERRFDDQFARARRVRARHRRSG
;
A
#
# COMPACT_ATOMS: atom_id res chain seq x y z
N GLY A 1 0.95 3.48 -19.19
CA GLY A 1 1.70 4.19 -20.23
C GLY A 1 2.51 3.27 -21.13
N GLU A 2 2.21 1.96 -21.22
CA GLU A 2 2.91 1.05 -22.14
C GLU A 2 2.09 0.76 -23.42
N LEU A 3 0.87 1.30 -23.48
CA LEU A 3 0.01 1.19 -24.65
C LEU A 3 0.49 2.19 -25.70
N ASP A 4 0.87 1.69 -26.87
CA ASP A 4 1.19 2.53 -28.03
C ASP A 4 -0.12 3.10 -28.62
N ALA A 5 -0.06 4.33 -29.14
CA ALA A 5 -1.20 4.98 -29.79
C ALA A 5 -1.78 4.14 -30.93
N ASP A 6 -0.94 3.38 -31.64
CA ASP A 6 -1.38 2.52 -32.75
C ASP A 6 -2.23 1.32 -32.28
N ALA A 7 -2.29 1.04 -30.98
CA ALA A 7 -3.13 0.01 -30.39
C ALA A 7 -4.52 0.53 -29.96
N VAL A 8 -4.78 1.84 -30.05
CA VAL A 8 -6.07 2.45 -29.71
C VAL A 8 -6.90 2.59 -30.98
N PRO A 9 -8.08 1.94 -31.08
CA PRO A 9 -8.94 2.07 -32.25
C PRO A 9 -9.40 3.52 -32.48
N ASP A 10 -9.60 3.87 -33.75
CA ASP A 10 -10.09 5.20 -34.12
C ASP A 10 -11.42 5.53 -33.41
N GLY A 11 -11.51 6.77 -32.92
CA GLY A 11 -12.70 7.25 -32.20
C GLY A 11 -12.83 6.79 -30.74
N VAL A 12 -11.89 5.98 -30.23
CA VAL A 12 -11.88 5.59 -28.81
C VAL A 12 -11.29 6.69 -27.94
N VAL A 13 -12.02 7.03 -26.89
CA VAL A 13 -11.57 7.94 -25.84
C VAL A 13 -10.86 7.13 -24.75
N VAL A 14 -9.66 7.57 -24.35
CA VAL A 14 -8.87 6.89 -23.33
C VAL A 14 -8.70 7.78 -22.10
N ASP A 15 -9.15 7.29 -20.96
CA ASP A 15 -8.84 7.87 -19.65
C ASP A 15 -7.72 7.09 -18.96
N HIS A 16 -6.91 7.77 -18.15
CA HIS A 16 -5.80 7.17 -17.43
C HIS A 16 -5.89 7.41 -15.93
N VAL A 17 -5.96 6.33 -15.14
CA VAL A 17 -5.84 6.39 -13.68
C VAL A 17 -4.36 6.27 -13.29
N ALA A 18 -3.77 7.38 -12.86
CA ALA A 18 -2.34 7.50 -12.57
C ALA A 18 -2.03 7.26 -11.08
N ARG A 19 -0.99 6.47 -10.83
CA ARG A 19 -0.41 6.23 -9.50
C ARG A 19 1.07 6.57 -9.48
N LEU A 20 1.64 6.70 -8.29
CA LEU A 20 3.07 6.95 -8.14
C LEU A 20 3.87 5.76 -8.64
N VAL A 21 4.84 6.04 -9.51
CA VAL A 21 5.84 5.08 -10.00
C VAL A 21 7.24 5.70 -9.89
N ARG A 22 8.27 4.86 -9.87
CA ARG A 22 9.69 5.22 -10.05
C ARG A 22 9.88 5.75 -11.48
N TRP A 23 9.65 7.05 -11.67
CA TRP A 23 9.53 7.64 -12.99
C TRP A 23 10.82 7.54 -13.82
N ASP A 24 11.97 7.71 -13.18
CA ASP A 24 13.30 7.53 -13.76
C ASP A 24 13.50 6.12 -14.33
N VAL A 25 12.92 5.11 -13.68
CA VAL A 25 12.93 3.71 -14.15
C VAL A 25 11.83 3.45 -15.17
N TYR A 26 10.66 4.09 -15.04
CA TYR A 26 9.49 3.82 -15.87
C TYR A 26 9.56 4.51 -17.25
N ALA A 27 10.02 5.76 -17.30
CA ALA A 27 9.99 6.58 -18.52
C ALA A 27 10.69 5.96 -19.75
N PRO A 28 11.82 5.22 -19.62
CA PRO A 28 12.44 4.55 -20.76
C PRO A 28 11.58 3.48 -21.44
N PHE A 29 10.53 2.99 -20.77
CA PHE A 29 9.61 1.97 -21.30
C PHE A 29 8.37 2.56 -21.97
N LEU A 30 8.26 3.89 -22.03
CA LEU A 30 7.15 4.53 -22.74
C LEU A 30 7.22 4.24 -24.24
N PRO A 31 6.07 4.07 -24.91
CA PRO A 31 6.02 3.86 -26.34
C PRO A 31 6.56 5.07 -27.09
N ARG A 32 7.06 4.84 -28.31
CA ARG A 32 7.52 5.92 -29.20
C ARG A 32 6.38 6.86 -29.56
N ARG A 33 5.15 6.34 -29.67
CA ARG A 33 3.92 7.09 -29.91
C ARG A 33 3.00 6.95 -28.70
N PRO A 34 3.09 7.87 -27.73
CA PRO A 34 2.24 7.81 -26.55
C PRO A 34 0.78 8.06 -26.90
N VAL A 35 -0.11 7.36 -26.19
CA VAL A 35 -1.56 7.62 -26.23
C VAL A 35 -1.83 9.01 -25.65
N ARG A 36 -2.66 9.80 -26.35
CA ARG A 36 -3.24 11.02 -25.78
C ARG A 36 -4.45 10.64 -24.94
N PHE A 37 -4.49 11.08 -23.69
CA PHE A 37 -5.59 10.81 -22.78
C PHE A 37 -6.60 11.95 -22.81
N ALA A 38 -7.89 11.66 -22.81
CA ALA A 38 -8.90 12.69 -22.57
C ALA A 38 -8.80 13.21 -21.13
N THR A 39 -8.80 12.28 -20.16
CA THR A 39 -8.66 12.62 -18.74
C THR A 39 -7.61 11.78 -18.05
N VAL A 40 -6.80 12.43 -17.22
CA VAL A 40 -5.93 11.77 -16.23
C VAL A 40 -6.50 11.95 -14.83
N TRP A 41 -6.72 10.84 -14.13
CA TRP A 41 -7.18 10.78 -12.74
C TRP A 41 -6.01 10.40 -11.82
N ARG A 42 -5.46 11.34 -11.07
CA ARG A 42 -4.35 11.11 -10.13
C ARG A 42 -4.88 10.60 -8.80
N THR A 43 -4.46 9.41 -8.38
CA THR A 43 -4.90 8.84 -7.09
C THR A 43 -3.96 9.14 -5.93
N GLU A 44 -2.78 9.70 -6.21
CA GLU A 44 -1.79 10.13 -5.23
C GLU A 44 -0.81 11.14 -5.86
N PRO A 45 -0.08 11.93 -5.07
CA PRO A 45 0.94 12.83 -5.60
C PRO A 45 2.02 12.07 -6.39
N LEU A 46 2.31 12.53 -7.60
CA LEU A 46 3.29 11.94 -8.50
C LEU A 46 4.67 12.60 -8.35
N HIS A 47 5.70 11.99 -8.94
CA HIS A 47 6.98 12.69 -9.12
C HIS A 47 6.81 13.85 -10.11
N PRO A 48 7.45 15.02 -9.90
CA PRO A 48 7.25 16.18 -10.77
C PRO A 48 7.50 15.91 -12.28
N PRO A 49 8.50 15.12 -12.69
CA PRO A 49 8.66 14.77 -14.11
C PRO A 49 7.54 13.88 -14.67
N HIS A 50 6.99 12.98 -13.84
CA HIS A 50 5.84 12.14 -14.21
C HIS A 50 4.58 13.01 -14.40
N ASP A 51 4.31 13.90 -13.46
CA ASP A 51 3.17 14.81 -13.53
C ASP A 51 3.23 15.71 -14.77
N ARG A 52 4.40 16.31 -15.06
CA ARG A 52 4.62 17.11 -16.28
C ARG A 52 4.41 16.31 -17.55
N TYR A 53 4.86 15.05 -17.57
CA TYR A 53 4.62 14.18 -18.73
C TYR A 53 3.12 13.99 -18.96
N LEU A 54 2.36 13.64 -17.91
CA LEU A 54 0.92 13.40 -18.04
C LEU A 54 0.16 14.66 -18.47
N VAL A 55 0.49 15.82 -17.90
CA VAL A 55 -0.06 17.13 -18.33
C VAL A 55 0.20 17.39 -19.82
N GLY A 56 1.36 16.99 -20.34
CA GLY A 56 1.68 17.12 -21.76
C GLY A 56 0.96 16.11 -22.68
N GLN A 57 0.38 15.05 -22.12
CA GLN A 57 -0.29 13.97 -22.88
C GLN A 57 -1.82 13.98 -22.71
N THR A 58 -2.40 15.00 -22.07
CA THR A 58 -3.84 15.00 -21.76
C THR A 58 -4.48 16.37 -21.88
N ASP A 59 -5.81 16.37 -22.03
CA ASP A 59 -6.62 17.59 -22.06
C ASP A 59 -7.03 18.04 -20.65
N ALA A 60 -7.16 17.10 -19.70
CA ALA A 60 -7.54 17.39 -18.31
C ALA A 60 -6.84 16.48 -17.29
N VAL A 61 -6.46 17.06 -16.14
CA VAL A 61 -5.91 16.32 -14.99
C VAL A 61 -6.76 16.62 -13.76
N HIS A 62 -7.22 15.57 -13.08
CA HIS A 62 -8.02 15.66 -11.87
C HIS A 62 -7.45 14.78 -10.76
N ASP A 63 -7.59 15.22 -9.51
CA ASP A 63 -7.31 14.38 -8.36
C ASP A 63 -8.52 13.48 -8.08
N LEU A 64 -8.27 12.18 -7.95
CA LEU A 64 -9.29 11.17 -7.68
C LEU A 64 -9.11 10.60 -6.27
N THR A 65 -10.09 10.86 -5.41
CA THR A 65 -10.18 10.21 -4.10
C THR A 65 -10.86 8.85 -4.28
N LEU A 66 -10.16 7.77 -3.94
CA LEU A 66 -10.74 6.42 -3.96
C LEU A 66 -11.48 6.15 -2.65
N VAL A 67 -12.72 5.69 -2.77
CA VAL A 67 -13.57 5.28 -1.64
C VAL A 67 -13.64 3.76 -1.63
N ASP A 68 -13.34 3.16 -0.48
CA ASP A 68 -13.50 1.72 -0.29
C ASP A 68 -15.00 1.35 -0.22
N PRO A 69 -15.41 0.21 -0.79
CA PRO A 69 -16.79 -0.24 -0.71
C PRO A 69 -17.21 -0.41 0.76
N PRO A 70 -18.50 -0.17 1.09
CA PRO A 70 -19.00 -0.39 2.44
C PRO A 70 -18.77 -1.84 2.84
N ARG A 71 -18.47 -2.03 4.12
CA ARG A 71 -18.24 -3.35 4.70
C ARG A 71 -19.44 -4.26 4.46
N SER A 72 -19.21 -5.42 3.88
CA SER A 72 -20.30 -6.39 3.70
C SER A 72 -20.70 -6.93 5.08
N PRO A 73 -21.98 -6.84 5.49
CA PRO A 73 -22.43 -7.34 6.80
C PRO A 73 -22.32 -8.86 6.94
N VAL A 74 -22.07 -9.58 5.83
CA VAL A 74 -21.88 -11.03 5.75
C VAL A 74 -20.39 -11.42 5.70
N GLY A 75 -19.48 -10.48 5.97
CA GLY A 75 -18.04 -10.76 5.98
C GLY A 75 -17.63 -11.72 7.10
N ASP A 76 -16.43 -12.30 6.96
CA ASP A 76 -15.84 -13.12 8.02
C ASP A 76 -15.80 -12.34 9.34
N PRO A 77 -16.11 -12.98 10.48
CA PRO A 77 -16.06 -12.32 11.76
C PRO A 77 -14.63 -11.82 12.02
N VAL A 78 -14.50 -10.58 12.51
CA VAL A 78 -13.21 -10.04 12.94
C VAL A 78 -12.63 -10.96 14.01
N PRO A 79 -11.41 -11.51 13.83
CA PRO A 79 -10.78 -12.31 14.86
C PRO A 79 -10.65 -11.49 16.15
N GLN A 80 -11.25 -12.00 17.24
CA GLN A 80 -11.18 -11.34 18.54
C GLN A 80 -9.73 -11.28 19.03
N GLY A 81 -9.40 -10.21 19.75
CA GLY A 81 -8.13 -10.10 20.46
C GLY A 81 -8.16 -10.92 21.74
N ASP A 82 -7.00 -11.28 22.23
CA ASP A 82 -6.84 -11.94 23.54
C ASP A 82 -6.59 -10.95 24.68
N GLY A 83 -6.80 -9.64 24.43
CA GLY A 83 -6.60 -8.56 25.38
C GLY A 83 -5.19 -7.94 25.35
N ARG A 84 -4.24 -8.55 24.64
CA ARG A 84 -2.91 -7.96 24.41
C ARG A 84 -2.94 -6.89 23.31
N PRO A 85 -1.99 -5.93 23.31
CA PRO A 85 -1.81 -5.00 22.21
C PRO A 85 -1.68 -5.72 20.87
N ARG A 86 -2.51 -5.35 19.89
CA ARG A 86 -2.58 -5.99 18.59
C ARG A 86 -1.65 -5.33 17.59
N TRP A 87 -0.70 -6.11 17.09
CA TRP A 87 0.20 -5.74 16.02
C TRP A 87 -0.23 -6.46 14.74
N LEU A 88 -0.74 -5.69 13.79
CA LEU A 88 -1.32 -6.20 12.56
C LEU A 88 -0.36 -6.00 11.39
N ILE A 89 0.07 -7.10 10.78
CA ILE A 89 0.86 -7.10 9.54
C ILE A 89 -0.08 -7.39 8.38
N VAL A 90 -0.11 -6.52 7.38
CA VAL A 90 -0.90 -6.72 6.16
C VAL A 90 0.00 -6.66 4.95
N HIS A 91 0.15 -7.80 4.27
CA HIS A 91 1.01 -7.88 3.09
C HIS A 91 0.63 -9.02 2.16
N ALA A 92 0.56 -8.72 0.87
CA ALA A 92 0.30 -9.70 -0.18
C ALA A 92 1.54 -10.06 -1.02
N GLY A 93 2.70 -9.48 -0.68
CA GLY A 93 3.96 -9.77 -1.35
C GLY A 93 4.53 -11.14 -0.99
N PRO A 94 5.72 -11.48 -1.50
CA PRO A 94 6.39 -12.75 -1.27
C PRO A 94 6.52 -13.15 0.22
N PRO A 95 6.51 -14.46 0.56
CA PRO A 95 6.63 -14.94 1.95
C PRO A 95 7.83 -14.40 2.74
N ASP A 96 8.98 -14.18 2.10
CA ASP A 96 10.17 -13.63 2.75
C ASP A 96 9.98 -12.17 3.18
N GLU A 97 9.22 -11.39 2.43
CA GLU A 97 8.82 -10.04 2.83
C GLU A 97 7.81 -10.07 3.98
N VAL A 98 6.86 -11.01 3.97
CA VAL A 98 5.91 -11.20 5.08
C VAL A 98 6.67 -11.50 6.38
N ARG A 99 7.66 -12.41 6.30
CA ARG A 99 8.56 -12.71 7.43
C ARG A 99 9.33 -11.48 7.88
N HIS A 100 9.93 -10.73 6.95
CA HIS A 100 10.64 -9.48 7.28
C HIS A 100 9.74 -8.52 8.04
N LEU A 101 8.51 -8.28 7.57
CA LEU A 101 7.57 -7.41 8.27
C LEU A 101 7.23 -7.93 9.68
N ALA A 102 7.13 -9.24 9.86
CA ALA A 102 6.88 -9.84 11.16
C ALA A 102 8.06 -9.69 12.13
N ASP A 103 9.28 -9.89 11.65
CA ASP A 103 10.50 -9.67 12.44
C ASP A 103 10.64 -8.19 12.82
N TYR A 104 10.39 -7.29 11.87
CA TYR A 104 10.38 -5.84 12.11
C TYR A 104 9.33 -5.44 13.17
N ALA A 105 8.12 -6.00 13.09
CA ALA A 105 7.08 -5.74 14.09
C ALA A 105 7.51 -6.17 15.50
N VAL A 106 8.19 -7.31 15.62
CA VAL A 106 8.73 -7.79 16.90
C VAL A 106 9.81 -6.85 17.44
N ASP A 107 10.70 -6.37 16.59
CA ASP A 107 11.78 -5.46 17.01
C ASP A 107 11.24 -4.08 17.42
N GLU A 108 10.25 -3.55 16.70
CA GLU A 108 9.56 -2.31 17.10
C GLU A 108 8.78 -2.49 18.40
N ALA A 109 8.11 -3.64 18.61
CA ALA A 109 7.44 -3.92 19.88
C ALA A 109 8.42 -3.92 21.05
N ARG A 110 9.60 -4.51 20.87
CA ARG A 110 10.69 -4.48 21.87
C ARG A 110 11.18 -3.05 22.12
N ALA A 111 11.30 -2.23 21.08
CA ALA A 111 11.68 -0.83 21.21
C ALA A 111 10.63 -0.02 22.00
N GLU A 112 9.36 -0.42 21.93
CA GLU A 112 8.26 0.12 22.75
C GLU A 112 8.18 -0.52 24.15
N GLY A 113 9.11 -1.40 24.52
CA GLY A 113 9.17 -2.04 25.84
C GLY A 113 8.24 -3.25 26.01
N LEU A 114 7.70 -3.80 24.92
CA LEU A 114 6.83 -4.98 24.92
C LEU A 114 7.65 -6.24 24.57
N ALA A 115 7.47 -7.32 25.35
CA ALA A 115 8.01 -8.61 24.93
C ALA A 115 7.14 -9.20 23.81
N PRO A 116 7.69 -10.06 22.93
CA PRO A 116 6.89 -10.71 21.88
C PRO A 116 5.71 -11.54 22.43
N ALA A 117 5.84 -12.07 23.65
CA ALA A 117 4.76 -12.78 24.34
C ALA A 117 3.63 -11.87 24.83
N ASP A 118 3.87 -10.55 24.89
CA ASP A 118 2.90 -9.56 25.39
C ASP A 118 2.10 -8.90 24.27
N ILE A 119 2.26 -9.32 23.00
CA ILE A 119 1.52 -8.78 21.85
C ILE A 119 0.71 -9.85 21.11
N ASP A 120 -0.46 -9.47 20.59
CA ASP A 120 -1.23 -10.25 19.61
C ASP A 120 -0.69 -9.93 18.20
N LEU A 121 0.27 -10.73 17.73
CA LEU A 121 0.90 -10.53 16.42
C LEU A 121 0.10 -11.25 15.32
N VAL A 122 -0.63 -10.48 14.52
CA VAL A 122 -1.55 -10.98 13.49
C VAL A 122 -0.97 -10.73 12.11
N VAL A 123 -0.84 -11.78 11.30
CA VAL A 123 -0.31 -11.70 9.94
C VAL A 123 -1.43 -12.00 8.94
N VAL A 124 -1.79 -11.00 8.15
CA VAL A 124 -2.78 -11.10 7.07
C VAL A 124 -2.07 -11.13 5.74
N THR A 125 -2.12 -12.30 5.10
CA THR A 125 -1.43 -12.59 3.83
C THR A 125 -2.22 -13.66 3.07
N PRO A 126 -2.19 -13.65 1.73
CA PRO A 126 -2.75 -14.75 0.93
C PRO A 126 -1.89 -16.04 1.01
N HIS A 127 -0.67 -15.97 1.57
CA HIS A 127 0.26 -17.09 1.63
C HIS A 127 0.09 -17.88 2.93
N ALA A 128 -0.46 -19.09 2.84
CA ALA A 128 -0.62 -19.99 3.99
C ALA A 128 0.67 -20.74 4.36
N ASP A 129 1.69 -20.69 3.50
CA ASP A 129 2.94 -21.44 3.56
C ASP A 129 4.14 -20.60 4.04
N VAL A 130 3.90 -19.43 4.63
CA VAL A 130 4.97 -18.59 5.17
C VAL A 130 5.65 -19.30 6.34
N VAL A 131 6.92 -19.68 6.13
CA VAL A 131 7.75 -20.36 7.13
C VAL A 131 8.64 -19.38 7.90
N GLY A 132 8.99 -19.76 9.13
CA GLY A 132 9.92 -18.99 9.95
C GLY A 132 9.36 -17.68 10.49
N LEU A 133 8.04 -17.59 10.67
CA LEU A 133 7.41 -16.50 11.40
C LEU A 133 7.81 -16.55 12.89
N PRO A 134 7.84 -15.40 13.58
CA PRO A 134 7.99 -15.36 15.03
C PRO A 134 6.96 -16.25 15.74
N ALA A 135 7.34 -16.90 16.84
CA ALA A 135 6.46 -17.85 17.55
C ALA A 135 5.14 -17.23 18.05
N ALA A 136 5.09 -15.92 18.26
CA ALA A 136 3.89 -15.18 18.65
C ALA A 136 2.95 -14.88 17.48
N ALA A 137 3.39 -15.06 16.23
CA ALA A 137 2.63 -14.73 15.04
C ALA A 137 1.55 -15.77 14.75
N ARG A 138 0.34 -15.29 14.42
CA ARG A 138 -0.72 -16.12 13.85
C ARG A 138 -1.10 -15.63 12.46
N LEU A 139 -1.20 -16.58 11.52
CA LEU A 139 -1.69 -16.32 10.17
C LEU A 139 -3.22 -16.24 10.16
N VAL A 140 -3.74 -15.25 9.47
CA VAL A 140 -5.19 -15.05 9.29
C VAL A 140 -5.47 -14.79 7.82
N ALA A 141 -6.36 -15.59 7.24
CA ALA A 141 -6.96 -15.33 5.95
C ALA A 141 -8.21 -14.47 6.14
N HIS A 142 -8.06 -13.13 6.17
CA HIS A 142 -9.18 -12.19 6.30
C HIS A 142 -9.17 -11.20 5.14
N VAL A 143 -10.26 -11.16 4.36
CA VAL A 143 -10.41 -10.25 3.22
C VAL A 143 -11.77 -9.54 3.31
N PRO A 144 -11.82 -8.19 3.28
CA PRO A 144 -10.70 -7.27 3.12
C PRO A 144 -9.98 -6.97 4.44
N ALA A 145 -8.65 -6.80 4.40
CA ALA A 145 -7.84 -6.54 5.60
C ALA A 145 -8.16 -5.21 6.31
N VAL A 146 -8.78 -4.25 5.62
CA VAL A 146 -9.20 -2.94 6.17
C VAL A 146 -10.10 -3.08 7.40
N ASP A 147 -10.86 -4.16 7.46
CA ASP A 147 -11.73 -4.53 8.57
C ASP A 147 -11.00 -4.69 9.92
N LEU A 148 -9.70 -4.97 9.86
CA LEU A 148 -8.87 -5.26 11.04
C LEU A 148 -8.15 -4.00 11.55
N TYR A 149 -8.00 -2.97 10.73
CA TYR A 149 -7.30 -1.72 11.10
C TYR A 149 -7.88 -1.04 12.36
N PRO A 150 -9.21 -0.94 12.56
CA PRO A 150 -9.76 -0.34 13.78
C PRO A 150 -9.37 -1.08 15.07
N THR A 151 -8.99 -2.36 14.97
CA THR A 151 -8.64 -3.19 16.13
C THR A 151 -7.15 -3.20 16.46
N ALA A 152 -6.33 -2.54 15.64
CA ALA A 152 -4.89 -2.60 15.75
C ALA A 152 -4.31 -1.45 16.59
N ASP A 153 -3.37 -1.78 17.45
CA ASP A 153 -2.52 -0.82 18.16
C ASP A 153 -1.34 -0.37 17.28
N ARG A 154 -0.85 -1.28 16.42
CA ARG A 154 0.12 -1.00 15.36
C ARG A 154 -0.25 -1.72 14.07
N ILE A 155 -0.05 -1.03 12.94
CA ILE A 155 -0.29 -1.58 11.61
C ILE A 155 1.05 -1.56 10.85
N VAL A 156 1.51 -2.70 10.37
CA VAL A 156 2.78 -2.87 9.67
C VAL A 156 2.51 -3.29 8.24
N THR A 157 3.07 -2.56 7.26
CA THR A 157 2.83 -2.84 5.83
C THR A 157 4.07 -2.60 4.98
N GLY A 158 4.08 -3.19 3.78
CA GLY A 158 5.12 -2.97 2.76
C GLY A 158 5.12 -1.60 2.07
N GLY A 159 4.19 -0.69 2.39
CA GLY A 159 4.14 0.63 1.73
C GLY A 159 3.54 0.64 0.33
N GLY A 160 2.77 -0.39 -0.03
CA GLY A 160 1.98 -0.42 -1.26
C GLY A 160 0.87 0.64 -1.25
N PHE A 161 0.45 1.08 -2.44
CA PHE A 161 -0.55 2.14 -2.62
C PHE A 161 -1.84 1.93 -1.79
N ASN A 162 -2.47 0.76 -1.92
CA ASN A 162 -3.73 0.47 -1.21
C ASN A 162 -3.54 0.49 0.31
N ALA A 163 -2.48 -0.15 0.80
CA ALA A 163 -2.18 -0.19 2.23
C ALA A 163 -2.03 1.22 2.80
N VAL A 164 -1.18 2.05 2.20
CA VAL A 164 -0.93 3.43 2.65
C VAL A 164 -2.18 4.31 2.58
N ARG A 165 -3.00 4.17 1.53
CA ARG A 165 -4.25 4.91 1.41
C ARG A 165 -5.26 4.47 2.48
N GLN A 166 -5.47 3.17 2.63
CA GLN A 166 -6.48 2.63 3.52
C GLN A 166 -6.13 2.79 5.00
N THR A 167 -4.84 2.94 5.34
CA THR A 167 -4.39 3.20 6.72
C THR A 167 -4.35 4.69 7.05
N GLU A 168 -4.81 5.60 6.19
CA GLU A 168 -4.69 7.04 6.41
C GLU A 168 -5.36 7.50 7.72
N ALA A 169 -6.51 6.93 8.08
CA ALA A 169 -7.21 7.22 9.33
C ALA A 169 -6.48 6.71 10.59
N TRP A 170 -5.53 5.78 10.43
CA TRP A 170 -4.70 5.22 11.50
C TRP A 170 -3.23 5.56 11.28
N SER A 171 -2.97 6.71 10.64
CA SER A 171 -1.61 7.07 10.23
C SER A 171 -0.65 7.08 11.40
N ASP A 172 -1.08 7.53 12.59
CA ASP A 172 -0.34 7.54 13.88
C ASP A 172 0.14 6.17 14.35
N ARG A 173 -0.51 5.08 13.91
CA ARG A 173 -0.18 3.69 14.27
C ARG A 173 0.44 2.92 13.12
N HIS A 174 0.61 3.55 11.96
CA HIS A 174 1.07 2.91 10.74
C HIS A 174 2.59 2.96 10.59
N LEU A 175 3.20 1.78 10.68
CA LEU A 175 4.61 1.51 10.44
C LEU A 175 4.80 1.00 9.01
N VAL A 176 5.69 1.65 8.26
CA VAL A 176 5.91 1.34 6.83
C VAL A 176 7.35 0.90 6.60
N VAL A 177 7.49 -0.33 6.12
CA VAL A 177 8.75 -0.93 5.70
C VAL A 177 8.69 -1.13 4.18
N PRO A 178 9.22 -0.20 3.38
CA PRO A 178 9.14 -0.29 1.92
C PRO A 178 10.05 -1.40 1.38
N PHE A 179 9.60 -2.07 0.33
CA PHE A 179 10.41 -3.03 -0.43
C PHE A 179 10.79 -2.46 -1.80
N GLU A 180 11.90 -2.94 -2.35
CA GLU A 180 12.25 -2.57 -3.71
C GLU A 180 11.26 -3.18 -4.70
N ARG A 181 10.80 -2.34 -5.62
CA ARG A 181 9.97 -2.73 -6.76
C ARG A 181 10.54 -2.09 -8.01
N ARG A 182 10.39 -2.76 -9.15
CA ARG A 182 10.86 -2.24 -10.44
C ARG A 182 10.25 -0.87 -10.75
N PHE A 183 8.93 -0.75 -10.61
CA PHE A 183 8.21 0.47 -10.98
C PHE A 183 7.48 1.14 -9.83
N ASP A 184 7.12 0.43 -8.76
CA ASP A 184 6.41 1.03 -7.64
C ASP A 184 7.38 1.76 -6.69
N ASP A 185 7.04 2.97 -6.25
CA ASP A 185 7.91 3.76 -5.35
C ASP A 185 7.39 3.71 -3.91
N GLN A 186 7.53 2.54 -3.29
CA GLN A 186 7.15 2.32 -1.89
C GLN A 186 7.97 3.19 -0.94
N PHE A 187 9.23 3.46 -1.26
CA PHE A 187 10.10 4.32 -0.47
C PHE A 187 9.59 5.77 -0.43
N ALA A 188 9.11 6.33 -1.54
CA ALA A 188 8.49 7.64 -1.55
C ALA A 188 7.22 7.69 -0.69
N ARG A 189 6.37 6.65 -0.74
CA ARG A 189 5.20 6.57 0.14
C ARG A 189 5.60 6.49 1.62
N ALA A 190 6.57 5.64 1.96
CA ALA A 190 7.09 5.53 3.32
C ALA A 190 7.63 6.87 3.85
N ARG A 191 8.38 7.63 3.02
CA ARG A 191 8.85 8.98 3.38
C ARG A 191 7.69 9.93 3.67
N ARG A 192 6.61 9.89 2.88
CA ARG A 192 5.42 10.73 3.08
C ARG A 192 4.71 10.40 4.39
N VAL A 193 4.54 9.11 4.70
CA VAL A 193 3.96 8.66 5.97
C VAL A 193 4.79 9.16 7.15
N ARG A 194 6.12 8.96 7.12
CA ARG A 194 7.04 9.47 8.16
C ARG A 194 7.01 11.00 8.31
N ALA A 195 6.85 11.74 7.22
CA ALA A 195 6.74 13.20 7.25
C ALA A 195 5.39 13.69 7.79
N ARG A 196 4.32 12.88 7.74
CA ARG A 196 3.04 13.19 8.40
C ARG A 196 3.16 13.00 9.90
N HIS A 197 3.75 11.89 10.34
CA HIS A 197 4.03 11.61 11.76
C HIS A 197 4.75 12.75 12.47
N ARG A 198 5.82 13.28 11.87
CA ARG A 198 6.60 14.41 12.43
C ARG A 198 5.84 15.73 12.52
N ARG A 199 4.68 15.88 11.87
CA ARG A 199 3.87 17.09 11.91
C ARG A 199 2.70 17.00 12.90
N SER A 200 2.41 15.79 13.40
CA SER A 200 1.30 15.51 14.31
C SER A 200 1.73 15.32 15.76
N GLY A 201 3.04 15.26 16.04
CA GLY A 201 3.62 15.23 17.39
C GLY A 201 4.39 16.50 17.69
#